data_AF-A0A6A6WTL9-F1
#
_entry.id   AF-A0A6A6WTL9-F1
#
_cell.length_a   1.000
_cell.length_b   1.000
_cell.length_c   1.000
_cell.angle_alpha   90.00
_cell.angle_beta   90.00
_cell.angle_gamma   90.00
#
_symmetry.space_group_name_H-M   'P 1'
#
loop_
_entity.id
_entity.type
_entity.pdbx_description
1 polymer ?
#
loop_
_entity_poly.entity_id
_entity_poly.type
_entity_poly.pdbx_seq_one_letter_code
_entity_poly.pdbx_strand_id
1 'polypeptide(L)'
;MSIIDTKVELNKDLILVTLANGESSLHRAGQDRLHSLPGQARTSLDNAPLQKYLREALLSPNLDKIAPYLWLAFTPDHAHISPLHLQAARGRSIIVAENVHLHLVWYHDRIFIKPLPAYLLSSAFWEYADRTDKAIWQAAAGFMRTYAYLIKYESDFRKAQSTELGLIPSNNGGDAITYEQFAQLIAPFAELDDTRVTPRYTMERCG
;
A
#
# COMPACT_ATOMS: atom_id res chain seq x y z
N MET A 1 -11.66 10.74 11.24
CA MET A 1 -12.26 10.61 9.89
C MET A 1 -11.32 9.72 9.10
N SER A 2 -11.79 8.59 8.58
CA SER A 2 -10.93 7.64 7.86
C SER A 2 -10.30 8.33 6.64
N ILE A 3 -9.05 7.97 6.31
CA ILE A 3 -8.37 8.51 5.12
C ILE A 3 -9.02 8.02 3.82
N ILE A 4 -9.72 6.88 3.87
CA ILE A 4 -10.56 6.38 2.77
C ILE A 4 -12.03 6.49 3.19
N ASP A 5 -12.83 7.17 2.37
CA ASP A 5 -14.29 7.21 2.51
C ASP A 5 -14.89 5.86 2.08
N THR A 6 -15.86 5.34 2.82
CA THR A 6 -16.60 4.10 2.49
C THR A 6 -17.27 4.17 1.12
N LYS A 7 -17.59 5.37 0.62
CA LYS A 7 -18.16 5.58 -0.72
C LYS A 7 -17.15 5.39 -1.85
N VAL A 8 -15.85 5.53 -1.58
CA VAL A 8 -14.78 5.46 -2.59
C VAL A 8 -13.89 4.23 -2.42
N GLU A 9 -14.13 3.40 -1.41
CA GLU A 9 -13.35 2.19 -1.18
C GLU A 9 -13.49 1.20 -2.35
N LEU A 10 -12.38 0.55 -2.69
CA LEU A 10 -12.30 -0.39 -3.82
C LEU A 10 -12.21 -1.84 -3.34
N ASN A 11 -12.27 -2.07 -2.03
CA ASN A 11 -12.44 -3.40 -1.46
C ASN A 11 -13.40 -3.34 -0.27
N LYS A 12 -14.54 -4.01 -0.42
CA LYS A 12 -15.61 -4.07 0.57
C LYS A 12 -15.62 -5.38 1.35
N ASP A 13 -14.59 -6.22 1.20
CA ASP A 13 -14.52 -7.54 1.81
C ASP A 13 -14.28 -7.49 3.32
N LEU A 14 -14.02 -6.32 3.92
CA LEU A 14 -13.72 -6.19 5.34
C LEU A 14 -14.74 -5.29 6.02
N ILE A 15 -15.12 -5.70 7.23
CA ILE A 15 -15.87 -4.87 8.17
C ILE A 15 -15.11 -4.79 9.49
N LEU A 16 -15.23 -3.64 10.15
CA LEU A 16 -14.69 -3.42 11.48
C LEU A 16 -15.77 -3.70 12.54
N VAL A 17 -15.51 -4.63 13.44
CA VAL A 17 -16.38 -4.93 14.58
C VAL A 17 -15.70 -4.47 15.85
N THR A 18 -16.37 -3.60 16.62
CA THR A 18 -15.92 -3.19 17.95
C THR A 18 -16.63 -4.06 18.99
N LEU A 19 -15.86 -4.83 19.74
CA LEU A 19 -16.35 -5.70 20.80
C LEU A 19 -16.72 -4.89 22.05
N ALA A 20 -17.51 -5.49 22.94
CA ALA A 20 -17.97 -4.83 24.17
C ALA A 20 -16.83 -4.39 25.12
N ASN A 21 -15.65 -5.02 25.01
CA ASN A 21 -14.44 -4.65 25.74
C ASN A 21 -13.69 -3.44 25.11
N GLY A 22 -14.22 -2.85 24.04
CA GLY A 22 -13.59 -1.75 23.29
C GLY A 22 -12.57 -2.21 22.25
N GLU A 23 -12.29 -3.50 22.14
CA GLU A 23 -11.34 -4.05 21.18
C GLU A 23 -11.94 -4.06 19.78
N SER A 24 -11.16 -3.58 18.81
CA SER A 24 -11.56 -3.60 17.40
C SER A 24 -11.00 -4.85 16.71
N SER A 25 -11.81 -5.50 15.87
CA SER A 25 -11.45 -6.71 15.13
C SER A 25 -11.98 -6.63 13.70
N LEU A 26 -11.21 -7.15 12.74
CA LEU A 26 -11.62 -7.21 11.34
C LEU A 26 -12.33 -8.54 11.04
N HIS A 27 -13.39 -8.47 10.23
CA HIS A 27 -14.15 -9.65 9.76
C HIS A 27 -14.40 -9.55 8.27
N ARG A 28 -14.66 -10.69 7.60
CA ARG A 28 -15.07 -10.70 6.19
C ARG A 28 -16.49 -10.17 6.05
N ALA A 29 -16.72 -9.29 5.08
CA ALA A 29 -18.02 -8.79 4.71
C ALA A 29 -18.73 -9.81 3.80
N GLY A 30 -19.54 -10.69 4.38
CA GLY A 30 -20.27 -11.70 3.61
C GLY A 30 -20.70 -12.88 4.46
N GLN A 31 -21.60 -13.71 3.93
CA GLN A 31 -22.03 -14.95 4.58
C GLN A 31 -20.97 -16.06 4.48
N ASP A 32 -19.94 -15.86 3.65
CA ASP A 32 -18.87 -16.82 3.46
C ASP A 32 -17.91 -16.79 4.66
N ARG A 33 -17.71 -17.96 5.28
CA ARG A 33 -17.01 -18.14 6.57
C ARG A 33 -15.49 -18.01 6.46
N LEU A 34 -14.99 -17.31 5.45
CA LEU A 34 -13.56 -17.07 5.33
C LEU A 34 -13.11 -16.23 6.52
N HIS A 35 -12.16 -16.75 7.28
CA HIS A 35 -11.58 -16.07 8.44
C HIS A 35 -10.17 -15.53 8.12
N SER A 36 -9.91 -15.24 6.84
CA SER A 36 -8.61 -14.82 6.33
C SER A 36 -8.65 -13.44 5.67
N LEU A 37 -7.50 -12.77 5.69
CA LEU A 37 -7.33 -11.43 5.15
C LEU A 37 -7.45 -11.43 3.61
N PRO A 38 -8.16 -10.47 2.98
CA PRO A 38 -8.31 -10.39 1.52
C PRO A 38 -6.96 -10.39 0.80
N GLY A 39 -6.80 -11.29 -0.17
CA GLY A 39 -5.54 -11.48 -0.90
C GLY A 39 -4.43 -12.19 -0.13
N GLN A 40 -4.67 -12.56 1.13
CA GLN A 40 -3.70 -13.18 2.04
C GLN A 40 -4.34 -14.39 2.74
N ALA A 41 -4.65 -15.42 1.95
CA ALA A 41 -5.43 -16.59 2.39
C ALA A 41 -4.83 -17.37 3.58
N ARG A 42 -3.54 -17.16 3.89
CA ARG A 42 -2.82 -17.81 5.00
C ARG A 42 -2.80 -16.97 6.29
N THR A 43 -3.33 -15.75 6.25
CA THR A 43 -3.34 -14.83 7.38
C THR A 43 -4.71 -14.82 8.03
N SER A 44 -4.81 -15.29 9.27
CA SER A 44 -6.04 -15.19 10.06
C SER A 44 -6.39 -13.73 10.37
N LEU A 45 -7.68 -13.43 10.43
CA LEU A 45 -8.20 -12.13 10.89
C LEU A 45 -8.21 -11.98 12.42
N ASP A 46 -7.84 -13.02 13.18
CA ASP A 46 -7.67 -12.88 14.62
C ASP A 46 -6.60 -11.83 14.94
N ASN A 47 -6.83 -11.02 15.97
CA ASN A 47 -6.02 -9.82 16.23
C ASN A 47 -4.52 -10.12 16.37
N ALA A 48 -4.12 -11.10 17.18
CA ALA A 48 -2.70 -11.39 17.39
C ALA A 48 -1.95 -11.84 16.12
N PRO A 49 -2.39 -12.87 15.37
CA PRO A 49 -1.72 -13.26 14.12
C PRO A 49 -1.82 -12.18 13.04
N LEU A 50 -2.94 -11.47 12.93
CA LEU A 50 -3.09 -10.37 11.98
C LEU A 50 -2.09 -9.25 12.25
N GLN A 51 -1.99 -8.78 13.49
CA GLN A 51 -1.04 -7.74 13.89
C GLN A 51 0.41 -8.15 13.61
N LYS A 52 0.77 -9.41 13.90
CA LYS A 52 2.10 -9.93 13.57
C LYS A 52 2.37 -9.86 12.07
N TYR A 53 1.44 -10.35 11.25
CA TYR A 53 1.56 -10.32 9.80
C TYR A 53 1.70 -8.88 9.27
N LEU A 54 0.85 -7.95 9.72
CA LEU A 54 0.88 -6.56 9.24
C LEU A 54 2.21 -5.88 9.57
N ARG A 55 2.78 -6.13 10.75
CA ARG A 55 4.12 -5.62 11.09
C ARG A 55 5.19 -6.16 10.15
N GLU A 56 5.18 -7.46 9.86
CA GLU A 56 6.14 -8.08 8.93
C GLU A 56 5.95 -7.62 7.47
N ALA A 57 4.70 -7.40 7.06
CA ALA A 57 4.33 -7.07 5.68
C ALA A 57 4.51 -5.59 5.33
N LEU A 58 4.48 -4.69 6.31
CA LEU A 58 4.46 -3.24 6.09
C LEU A 58 5.63 -2.50 6.77
N LEU A 59 6.09 -2.94 7.93
CA LEU A 59 7.18 -2.25 8.64
C LEU A 59 8.54 -2.66 8.08
N SER A 60 9.44 -1.69 7.96
CA SER A 60 10.83 -1.92 7.57
C SER A 60 11.79 -1.21 8.51
N PRO A 61 11.85 -1.61 9.80
CA PRO A 61 12.54 -0.84 10.84
C PRO A 61 14.04 -0.68 10.57
N ASN A 62 14.68 -1.64 9.89
CA ASN A 62 16.08 -1.52 9.49
C ASN A 62 16.28 -0.49 8.38
N LEU A 63 15.33 -0.38 7.44
CA LEU A 63 15.38 0.61 6.39
C LEU A 63 15.03 2.00 6.90
N ASP A 64 14.10 2.11 7.85
CA ASP A 64 13.76 3.38 8.49
C ASP A 64 14.98 3.97 9.24
N LYS A 65 15.83 3.12 9.85
CA LYS A 65 17.08 3.55 10.50
C LYS A 65 18.11 4.09 9.52
N ILE A 66 18.16 3.56 8.31
CA ILE A 66 19.12 4.00 7.28
C ILE A 66 18.54 5.04 6.33
N ALA A 67 17.24 5.36 6.43
CA ALA A 67 16.56 6.35 5.59
C ALA A 67 17.31 7.69 5.48
N PRO A 68 17.86 8.26 6.58
CA PRO A 68 18.65 9.49 6.50
C PRO A 68 19.96 9.39 5.71
N TYR A 69 20.41 8.17 5.38
CA TYR A 69 21.64 7.89 4.65
C TYR A 69 21.39 7.35 3.24
N LEU A 70 20.13 7.07 2.86
CA LEU A 70 19.84 6.50 1.53
C LEU A 70 20.25 7.43 0.39
N TRP A 71 20.25 8.75 0.60
CA TRP A 71 20.77 9.71 -0.39
C TRP A 71 22.25 9.49 -0.75
N LEU A 72 23.04 8.82 0.11
CA LEU A 72 24.44 8.47 -0.18
C LEU A 72 24.56 7.29 -1.15
N ALA A 73 23.56 6.41 -1.19
CA ALA A 73 23.54 5.22 -2.04
C ALA A 73 22.73 5.40 -3.33
N PHE A 74 21.94 6.47 -3.43
CA PHE A 74 20.96 6.68 -4.48
C PHE A 74 21.01 8.16 -4.98
N THR A 75 21.26 8.37 -6.29
CA THR A 75 21.42 9.69 -6.96
C THR A 75 20.27 10.69 -6.71
N PRO A 76 20.49 11.95 -6.28
CA PRO A 76 19.47 12.89 -5.74
C PRO A 76 18.16 13.20 -6.53
N ASP A 77 17.90 12.62 -7.70
CA ASP A 77 16.63 12.70 -8.45
C ASP A 77 15.48 11.87 -7.83
N HIS A 78 15.71 11.27 -6.64
CA HIS A 78 14.74 10.40 -5.94
C HIS A 78 13.61 11.14 -5.21
N ALA A 79 13.61 12.47 -5.21
CA ALA A 79 12.52 13.26 -4.63
C ALA A 79 11.15 12.96 -5.27
N HIS A 80 11.13 12.27 -6.42
CA HIS A 80 9.92 11.78 -7.07
C HIS A 80 10.07 10.33 -7.55
N ILE A 81 9.31 9.42 -6.95
CA ILE A 81 9.10 8.06 -7.47
C ILE A 81 8.59 8.18 -8.91
N SER A 82 9.34 7.64 -9.88
CA SER A 82 8.96 7.79 -11.29
C SER A 82 7.77 6.89 -11.63
N PRO A 83 6.78 7.38 -12.39
CA PRO A 83 5.66 6.58 -12.88
C PRO A 83 6.10 5.36 -13.69
N LEU A 84 5.27 4.30 -13.72
CA LEU A 84 5.59 3.01 -14.33
C LEU A 84 6.00 3.08 -15.83
N HIS A 85 5.40 4.00 -16.59
CA HIS A 85 5.78 4.22 -17.99
C HIS A 85 7.18 4.84 -18.11
N LEU A 86 7.56 5.76 -17.20
CA LEU A 86 8.90 6.33 -17.17
C LEU A 86 9.94 5.33 -16.70
N GLN A 87 9.61 4.42 -15.79
CA GLN A 87 10.50 3.32 -15.43
C GLN A 87 10.88 2.51 -16.68
N ALA A 88 9.89 2.16 -17.51
CA ALA A 88 10.15 1.45 -18.77
C ALA A 88 10.90 2.30 -19.81
N ALA A 89 10.58 3.59 -19.94
CA ALA A 89 11.32 4.49 -20.84
C ALA A 89 12.79 4.63 -20.44
N ARG A 90 13.10 4.52 -19.14
CA ARG A 90 14.45 4.48 -18.58
C ARG A 90 15.13 3.11 -18.72
N GLY A 91 14.51 2.16 -19.43
CA GLY A 91 15.02 0.81 -19.63
C GLY A 91 14.94 -0.08 -18.39
N ARG A 92 14.11 0.26 -17.40
CA ARG A 92 13.98 -0.54 -16.17
C ARG A 92 12.92 -1.62 -16.33
N SER A 93 13.31 -2.85 -16.04
CA SER A 93 12.43 -3.99 -15.81
C SER A 93 11.81 -3.90 -14.42
N ILE A 94 10.49 -4.07 -14.35
CA ILE A 94 9.76 -4.10 -13.08
C ILE A 94 9.69 -5.55 -12.61
N ILE A 95 10.22 -5.80 -11.41
CA ILE A 95 10.21 -7.13 -10.78
C ILE A 95 9.25 -7.10 -9.60
N VAL A 96 8.24 -7.97 -9.64
CA VAL A 96 7.28 -8.13 -8.53
C VAL A 96 7.98 -8.77 -7.33
N ALA A 97 7.85 -8.18 -6.15
CA ALA A 97 8.48 -8.69 -4.93
C ALA A 97 7.62 -8.45 -3.68
N GLU A 98 7.18 -9.52 -3.00
CA GLU A 98 6.35 -9.39 -1.79
C GLU A 98 7.08 -8.80 -0.57
N ASN A 99 8.42 -8.84 -0.55
CA ASN A 99 9.19 -8.31 0.56
C ASN A 99 9.18 -6.77 0.55
N VAL A 100 8.58 -6.16 1.58
CA VAL A 100 8.51 -4.69 1.75
C VAL A 100 9.89 -4.03 1.76
N HIS A 101 10.94 -4.74 2.18
CA HIS A 101 12.30 -4.22 2.15
C HIS A 101 12.79 -3.92 0.74
N LEU A 102 12.29 -4.65 -0.27
CA LEU A 102 12.68 -4.47 -1.66
C LEU A 102 11.81 -3.45 -2.41
N HIS A 103 10.67 -3.01 -1.87
CA HIS A 103 9.80 -2.08 -2.57
C HIS A 103 10.55 -0.78 -2.93
N LEU A 104 10.60 -0.47 -4.23
CA LEU A 104 11.34 0.62 -4.88
C LEU A 104 12.87 0.53 -4.81
N VAL A 105 13.45 -0.60 -4.39
CA VAL A 105 14.90 -0.81 -4.45
C VAL A 105 15.31 -1.06 -5.91
N TRP A 106 16.41 -0.43 -6.33
CA TRP A 106 16.95 -0.57 -7.67
C TRP A 106 18.17 -1.47 -7.66
N TYR A 107 18.30 -2.28 -8.71
CA TYR A 107 19.50 -3.09 -8.96
C TYR A 107 19.72 -3.19 -10.46
N HIS A 108 20.76 -2.52 -10.95
CA HIS A 108 21.03 -2.34 -12.38
C HIS A 108 19.82 -1.77 -13.14
N ASP A 109 19.32 -2.52 -14.11
CA ASP A 109 18.17 -2.24 -14.95
C ASP A 109 16.85 -2.70 -14.31
N ARG A 110 16.82 -2.98 -13.00
CA ARG A 110 15.64 -3.54 -12.33
C ARG A 110 15.17 -2.65 -11.20
N ILE A 111 13.86 -2.58 -11.06
CA ILE A 111 13.18 -2.02 -9.88
C ILE A 111 12.26 -3.08 -9.28
N PHE A 112 12.38 -3.31 -7.99
CA PHE A 112 11.51 -4.24 -7.28
C PHE A 112 10.28 -3.49 -6.76
N ILE A 113 9.07 -3.99 -7.06
CA ILE A 113 7.82 -3.38 -6.61
C ILE A 113 6.96 -4.46 -5.95
N LYS A 114 6.66 -4.24 -4.67
CA LYS A 114 5.62 -4.99 -3.94
C LYS A 114 4.23 -4.65 -4.46
N PRO A 115 3.40 -5.63 -4.87
CA PRO A 115 2.00 -5.42 -5.24
C PRO A 115 1.19 -4.77 -4.13
N LEU A 116 0.18 -3.98 -4.51
CA LEU A 116 -0.72 -3.31 -3.60
C LEU A 116 -1.64 -4.34 -2.96
N PRO A 117 -1.54 -4.58 -1.64
CA PRO A 117 -2.39 -5.55 -0.98
C PRO A 117 -3.86 -5.10 -0.97
N ALA A 118 -4.77 -6.00 -1.33
CA ALA A 118 -6.19 -5.68 -1.52
C ALA A 118 -6.86 -5.11 -0.25
N TYR A 119 -6.41 -5.50 0.94
CA TYR A 119 -6.92 -4.95 2.21
C TYR A 119 -6.63 -3.45 2.40
N LEU A 120 -5.61 -2.89 1.74
CA LEU A 120 -5.34 -1.44 1.78
C LEU A 120 -6.38 -0.62 1.01
N LEU A 121 -7.20 -1.27 0.17
CA LEU A 121 -8.30 -0.64 -0.55
C LEU A 121 -9.61 -0.60 0.24
N SER A 122 -9.61 -1.08 1.50
CA SER A 122 -10.77 -1.13 2.38
C SER A 122 -10.70 -0.07 3.46
N SER A 123 -11.78 0.69 3.62
CA SER A 123 -11.91 1.69 4.69
C SER A 123 -11.85 1.07 6.09
N ALA A 124 -12.41 -0.14 6.27
CA ALA A 124 -12.41 -0.87 7.53
C ALA A 124 -10.99 -1.19 8.01
N PHE A 125 -10.08 -1.52 7.09
CA PHE A 125 -8.66 -1.73 7.42
C PHE A 125 -8.01 -0.46 7.98
N TRP A 126 -8.25 0.70 7.36
CA TRP A 126 -7.66 1.96 7.83
C TRP A 126 -8.15 2.35 9.22
N GLU A 127 -9.44 2.15 9.50
CA GLU A 127 -9.98 2.37 10.84
C GLU A 127 -9.41 1.37 11.86
N TYR A 128 -9.23 0.10 11.48
CA TYR A 128 -8.59 -0.89 12.31
C TYR A 128 -7.15 -0.50 12.66
N ALA A 129 -6.34 -0.14 11.66
CA ALA A 129 -4.94 0.23 11.83
C ALA A 129 -4.82 1.48 12.72
N ASP A 130 -5.67 2.49 12.52
CA ASP A 130 -5.68 3.72 13.32
C ASP A 130 -5.94 3.45 14.81
N ARG A 131 -6.81 2.49 15.12
CA ARG A 131 -7.17 2.13 16.51
C ARG A 131 -6.18 1.18 17.19
N THR A 132 -5.46 0.37 16.43
CA THR A 132 -4.69 -0.77 16.98
C THR A 132 -3.18 -0.58 16.93
N ASP A 133 -2.66 0.01 15.86
CA ASP A 133 -1.22 0.25 15.71
C ASP A 133 -0.94 1.39 14.72
N LYS A 134 -0.61 2.55 15.29
CA LYS A 134 -0.26 3.75 14.52
C LYS A 134 0.95 3.55 13.60
N ALA A 135 1.91 2.69 13.96
CA ALA A 135 3.07 2.43 13.11
C ALA A 135 2.67 1.66 11.85
N ILE A 136 1.76 0.68 11.97
CA ILE A 136 1.16 -0.01 10.82
C ILE A 136 0.43 1.01 9.94
N TRP A 137 -0.37 1.89 10.53
CA TRP A 137 -1.09 2.93 9.79
C TRP A 137 -0.13 3.83 9.00
N GLN A 138 0.92 4.35 9.64
CA GLN A 138 1.89 5.25 9.00
C GLN A 138 2.69 4.55 7.88
N ALA A 139 3.06 3.28 8.08
CA ALA A 139 3.78 2.52 7.08
C ALA A 139 2.89 2.18 5.87
N ALA A 140 1.63 1.79 6.11
CA ALA A 140 0.65 1.59 5.06
C ALA A 140 0.39 2.88 4.28
N ALA A 141 0.25 4.01 4.98
CA ALA A 141 0.03 5.32 4.35
C ALA A 141 1.20 5.73 3.45
N GLY A 142 2.44 5.54 3.92
CA GLY A 142 3.64 5.77 3.12
C GLY A 142 3.75 4.83 1.93
N PHE A 143 3.37 3.56 2.09
CA PHE A 143 3.28 2.61 0.99
C PHE A 143 2.22 3.00 -0.05
N MET A 144 1.02 3.44 0.36
CA MET A 144 0.01 3.93 -0.59
C MET A 144 0.48 5.19 -1.32
N ARG A 145 1.20 6.07 -0.63
CA ARG A 145 1.80 7.26 -1.25
C ARG A 145 2.71 6.87 -2.42
N THR A 146 3.48 5.77 -2.33
CA THR A 146 4.33 5.35 -3.46
C THR A 146 3.51 5.03 -4.71
N TYR A 147 2.34 4.40 -4.54
CA TYR A 147 1.43 4.05 -5.63
C TYR A 147 0.80 5.28 -6.28
N ALA A 148 0.58 6.36 -5.53
CA ALA A 148 0.13 7.63 -6.10
C ALA A 148 1.14 8.22 -7.11
N TYR A 149 2.43 7.95 -6.92
CA TYR A 149 3.49 8.38 -7.83
C TYR A 149 3.78 7.37 -8.94
N LEU A 150 3.73 6.07 -8.64
CA LEU A 150 3.89 5.01 -9.64
C LEU A 150 2.78 5.06 -10.70
N ILE A 151 1.55 5.39 -10.30
CA ILE A 151 0.36 5.39 -11.15
C ILE A 151 -0.16 6.81 -11.31
N LYS A 152 0.45 7.57 -12.22
CA LYS A 152 0.12 8.99 -12.46
C LYS A 152 -0.84 9.20 -13.65
N TYR A 153 -0.84 8.25 -14.58
CA TYR A 153 -1.66 8.29 -15.80
C TYR A 153 -2.41 6.97 -16.00
N GLU A 154 -3.46 7.00 -16.81
CA GLU A 154 -4.23 5.79 -17.16
C GLU A 154 -3.38 4.71 -17.83
N SER A 155 -2.32 5.09 -18.56
CA SER A 155 -1.34 4.14 -19.11
C SER A 155 -0.57 3.38 -18.02
N ASP A 156 -0.21 4.06 -16.93
CA ASP A 156 0.41 3.42 -15.77
C ASP A 156 -0.58 2.49 -15.07
N PHE A 157 -1.84 2.91 -14.94
CA PHE A 157 -2.91 2.12 -14.32
C PHE A 157 -3.16 0.81 -15.08
N ARG A 158 -3.37 0.89 -16.40
CA ARG A 158 -3.53 -0.29 -17.25
C ARG A 158 -2.32 -1.21 -17.20
N LYS A 159 -1.12 -0.64 -17.13
CA LYS A 159 0.12 -1.41 -16.98
C LYS A 159 0.21 -2.08 -15.60
N ALA A 160 -0.21 -1.41 -14.53
CA ALA A 160 -0.25 -1.96 -13.19
C ALA A 160 -1.26 -3.12 -13.04
N GLN A 161 -2.38 -3.07 -13.76
CA GLN A 161 -3.38 -4.14 -13.81
C GLN A 161 -3.05 -5.29 -14.79
N SER A 162 -1.98 -5.17 -15.57
CA SER A 162 -1.65 -6.19 -16.58
C SER A 162 -1.39 -7.55 -15.91
N THR A 163 -1.67 -8.63 -16.63
CA THR A 163 -1.36 -10.00 -16.16
C THR A 163 0.13 -10.25 -15.96
N GLU A 164 0.98 -9.46 -16.62
CA GLU A 164 2.44 -9.49 -16.46
C GLU A 164 2.87 -8.92 -15.11
N LEU A 165 2.30 -7.78 -14.69
CA LEU A 165 2.75 -7.08 -13.49
C LEU A 165 1.87 -7.32 -12.27
N GLY A 166 0.54 -7.36 -12.42
CA GLY A 166 -0.41 -7.62 -11.33
C GLY A 166 -0.19 -6.76 -10.08
N LEU A 167 0.24 -5.51 -10.24
CA LEU A 167 0.63 -4.63 -9.14
C LEU A 167 -0.56 -4.04 -8.39
N ILE A 168 -1.73 -3.98 -9.00
CA ILE A 168 -2.99 -3.57 -8.36
C ILE A 168 -4.12 -4.53 -8.79
N PRO A 169 -5.17 -4.67 -7.96
CA PRO A 169 -6.34 -5.47 -8.32
C PRO A 169 -7.05 -4.94 -9.59
N SER A 170 -7.60 -5.86 -10.37
CA SER A 170 -8.40 -5.53 -11.57
C SER A 170 -9.90 -5.41 -11.31
N ASN A 171 -10.39 -5.99 -10.21
CA ASN A 171 -11.80 -5.96 -9.83
C ASN A 171 -11.97 -5.87 -8.30
N ASN A 172 -13.19 -5.50 -7.87
CA ASN A 172 -13.56 -5.27 -6.47
C ASN A 172 -14.65 -6.22 -5.96
N GLY A 173 -14.67 -7.48 -6.42
CA GLY A 173 -15.69 -8.47 -6.04
C GLY A 173 -16.82 -8.66 -7.05
N GLY A 174 -16.67 -8.12 -8.26
CA GLY A 174 -17.58 -8.34 -9.38
C GLY A 174 -17.41 -7.34 -10.51
N ASP A 175 -17.06 -6.10 -10.16
CA ASP A 175 -16.90 -5.01 -11.12
C ASP A 175 -15.42 -4.70 -11.38
N ALA A 176 -15.11 -4.32 -12.61
CA ALA A 176 -13.77 -3.85 -12.96
C ALA A 176 -13.49 -2.51 -12.28
N ILE A 177 -12.30 -2.37 -11.70
CA ILE A 177 -11.84 -1.10 -11.11
C ILE A 177 -11.41 -0.18 -12.24
N THR A 178 -11.96 1.03 -12.31
CA THR A 178 -11.56 2.05 -13.30
C THR A 178 -10.40 2.91 -12.80
N TYR A 179 -9.76 3.63 -13.72
CA TYR A 179 -8.69 4.55 -13.36
C TYR A 179 -9.19 5.70 -12.48
N GLU A 180 -10.36 6.26 -12.77
CA GLU A 180 -10.95 7.37 -12.00
C GLU A 180 -11.23 6.96 -10.56
N GLN A 181 -11.77 5.75 -10.37
CA GLN A 181 -12.00 5.16 -9.06
C GLN A 181 -10.69 5.01 -8.26
N PHE A 182 -9.65 4.46 -8.90
CA PHE A 182 -8.34 4.32 -8.28
C PHE A 182 -7.69 5.68 -7.97
N ALA A 183 -7.75 6.63 -8.91
CA ALA A 183 -7.22 7.97 -8.74
C ALA A 183 -7.90 8.71 -7.58
N GLN A 184 -9.23 8.57 -7.44
CA GLN A 184 -9.98 9.14 -6.32
C GLN A 184 -9.56 8.52 -4.99
N LEU A 185 -9.36 7.20 -4.94
CA LEU A 185 -8.93 6.50 -3.72
C LEU A 185 -7.49 6.87 -3.31
N ILE A 186 -6.58 7.04 -4.28
CA ILE A 186 -5.15 7.24 -3.98
C ILE A 186 -4.77 8.71 -3.71
N ALA A 187 -5.56 9.67 -4.20
CA ALA A 187 -5.26 11.11 -4.11
C ALA A 187 -4.93 11.59 -2.68
N PRO A 188 -5.67 11.20 -1.62
CA PRO A 188 -5.35 11.67 -0.26
C PRO A 188 -3.96 11.27 0.23
N PHE A 189 -3.40 10.16 -0.26
CA PHE A 189 -2.09 9.68 0.16
C PHE A 189 -0.93 10.46 -0.45
N ALA A 190 -1.12 11.02 -1.65
CA ALA A 190 -0.14 11.88 -2.31
C ALA A 190 0.07 13.21 -1.55
N GLU A 191 -0.98 13.70 -0.91
CA GLU A 191 -1.02 14.99 -0.21
C GLU A 191 -0.72 14.88 1.29
N LEU A 192 -0.44 13.67 1.78
CA LEU A 192 -0.09 13.47 3.18
C LEU A 192 1.15 14.27 3.56
N ASP A 193 1.14 14.83 4.77
CA ASP A 193 2.34 15.39 5.40
C ASP A 193 3.35 14.29 5.76
N ASP A 194 4.64 14.60 5.69
CA ASP A 194 5.72 13.63 5.97
C ASP A 194 5.71 13.10 7.41
N THR A 195 5.20 13.86 8.37
CA THR A 195 5.00 13.40 9.76
C THR A 195 3.96 12.28 9.88
N ARG A 196 3.15 12.06 8.84
CA ARG A 196 2.10 11.03 8.80
C ARG A 196 2.55 9.71 8.20
N VAL A 197 3.80 9.59 7.75
CA VAL A 197 4.34 8.35 7.18
C VAL A 197 5.60 7.92 7.91
N THR A 198 6.04 6.68 7.72
CA THR A 198 7.34 6.25 8.26
C THR A 198 8.50 6.93 7.53
N PRO A 199 9.68 7.09 8.17
CA PRO A 199 10.81 7.86 7.61
C PRO A 199 11.26 7.42 6.21
N ARG A 200 11.07 6.16 5.84
CA ARG A 200 11.38 5.68 4.48
C ARG A 200 10.56 6.34 3.37
N TYR A 201 9.33 6.77 3.67
CA TYR A 201 8.37 7.28 2.69
C TYR A 201 8.20 8.80 2.73
N THR A 202 9.03 9.50 3.50
CA THR A 202 9.08 10.97 3.51
C THR A 202 9.65 11.48 2.19
N MET A 203 9.05 12.55 1.66
CA MET A 203 9.39 13.14 0.37
C MET A 203 9.99 14.55 0.50
N GLU A 204 10.32 14.98 1.72
CA GLU A 204 10.89 16.29 2.02
C GLU A 204 12.02 16.65 1.05
N ARG A 205 11.81 17.80 0.40
CA ARG A 205 12.80 18.48 -0.44
C ARG A 205 14.04 18.70 0.43
N CYS A 206 15.18 18.16 0.02
CA CYS A 206 16.46 18.74 0.42
C CYS A 206 16.41 20.22 -0.01
N GLY A 207 16.21 21.11 0.96
CA GLY A 207 16.35 22.56 0.79
C GLY A 207 17.81 22.94 0.69
#